data_AF-A0A8C5YZI1-F1
#
_entry.id   AF-A0A8C5YZI1-F1
#
_cell.length_a   1.000
_cell.length_b   1.000
_cell.length_c   1.000
_cell.angle_alpha   90.00
_cell.angle_beta   90.00
_cell.angle_gamma   90.00
#
_symmetry.space_group_name_H-M   'P 1'
#
loop_
_entity.id
_entity.type
_entity.pdbx_description
1 polymer ?
#
loop_
_entity_poly.entity_id
_entity_poly.type
_entity_poly.pdbx_seq_one_letter_code
_entity_poly.pdbx_strand_id
1 'polypeptide(L)'
;MARCVVRPWWFGAWAGEGVCTQLEAARHLSADGSGSNPRGIPPLSALRIGEDRLSSLLPVLLQGRVCGLCGNFDGNALNDFTTRSQAVVSDVLEFGNSWKFSPSCPDALVPKDPCTTNPYRKAWAQKQCSIIHSATFATCHSQVDSTKYYEACVHDACACDSGGDCECFCTAVAAYAQACHEAGVCVSWRTPDVCPLFCDYYNPRGECEWHYQPCGAPCLRTCRNPSAHCLFDMPGLEGKSSVLGGPPGPTARAGLQLLRCLLPGVGMLGCP
;
A
#
# COMPACT_ATOMS: atom_id res chain seq x y z
N MET A 1 13.62 5.14 -8.90
CA MET A 1 12.29 5.73 -8.62
C MET A 1 12.18 5.92 -7.12
N ALA A 2 11.48 6.93 -6.65
CA ALA A 2 11.06 6.96 -5.25
C ALA A 2 9.60 6.54 -5.13
N ARG A 3 9.31 5.85 -4.04
CA ARG A 3 7.98 5.44 -3.67
C ARG A 3 7.58 6.24 -2.45
N CYS A 4 6.52 7.03 -2.60
CA CYS A 4 5.84 7.56 -1.43
C CYS A 4 4.80 6.56 -0.99
N VAL A 5 4.83 6.18 0.29
CA VAL A 5 3.75 5.45 0.95
C VAL A 5 3.10 6.41 1.92
N VAL A 6 1.93 6.93 1.57
CA VAL A 6 1.07 7.61 2.55
C VAL A 6 0.49 6.51 3.42
N ARG A 7 1.04 6.34 4.62
CA ARG A 7 0.51 5.34 5.56
C ARG A 7 -0.56 5.98 6.46
N PRO A 8 -1.58 5.24 6.92
CA PRO A 8 -2.64 5.77 7.79
C PRO A 8 -2.18 6.36 9.13
N TRP A 9 -1.02 5.97 9.66
CA TRP A 9 -0.47 6.44 10.94
C TRP A 9 -0.13 7.93 11.01
N TRP A 10 -0.01 8.60 9.87
CA TRP A 10 0.02 10.07 9.82
C TRP A 10 -1.32 10.68 10.26
N PHE A 11 -2.37 9.86 10.35
CA PHE A 11 -3.76 10.22 10.59
C PHE A 11 -4.43 9.29 11.61
N GLY A 12 -3.68 8.78 12.61
CA GLY A 12 -4.24 8.00 13.71
C GLY A 12 -5.25 8.81 14.54
N ALA A 13 -6.49 8.97 14.04
CA ALA A 13 -7.71 9.39 14.73
C ALA A 13 -8.91 9.62 13.76
N TRP A 14 -9.19 8.78 12.75
CA TRP A 14 -10.40 8.97 11.91
C TRP A 14 -11.07 7.65 11.50
N ALA A 15 -11.20 6.71 12.44
CA ALA A 15 -12.24 5.68 12.35
C ALA A 15 -13.54 6.26 12.91
N GLY A 16 -14.14 7.20 12.17
CA GLY A 16 -15.35 7.91 12.57
C GLY A 16 -15.47 9.26 11.86
N GLU A 17 -16.32 9.31 10.85
CA GLU A 17 -16.75 10.51 10.10
C GLU A 17 -15.74 11.14 9.13
N GLY A 18 -15.96 10.90 7.82
CA GLY A 18 -15.74 11.90 6.77
C GLY A 18 -14.30 12.25 6.39
N VAL A 19 -13.69 11.44 5.54
CA VAL A 19 -12.95 11.81 4.31
C VAL A 19 -12.52 13.29 4.18
N CYS A 20 -11.62 13.80 5.03
CA CYS A 20 -11.01 15.14 4.86
C CYS A 20 -9.59 15.07 4.27
N THR A 21 -9.03 13.85 4.13
CA THR A 21 -7.70 13.59 3.57
C THR A 21 -7.79 12.62 2.38
N GLN A 22 -8.64 12.93 1.39
CA GLN A 22 -8.43 12.31 0.08
C GLN A 22 -7.10 12.81 -0.47
N LEU A 23 -6.20 11.88 -0.74
CA LEU A 23 -4.99 12.12 -1.51
C LEU A 23 -5.35 12.82 -2.83
N GLU A 24 -5.09 14.11 -2.92
CA GLU A 24 -4.86 14.78 -4.20
C GLU A 24 -3.36 14.87 -4.50
N ALA A 25 -2.62 13.78 -4.29
CA ALA A 25 -1.23 13.67 -4.74
C ALA A 25 -1.09 13.61 -6.28
N ALA A 26 -2.19 13.68 -7.04
CA ALA A 26 -2.17 13.55 -8.50
C ALA A 26 -3.04 14.54 -9.30
N ARG A 27 -3.87 15.40 -8.67
CA ARG A 27 -4.79 16.27 -9.44
C ARG A 27 -4.25 17.65 -9.80
N HIS A 28 -3.15 18.10 -9.22
CA HIS A 28 -2.54 19.40 -9.56
C HIS A 28 -1.28 19.29 -10.45
N LEU A 29 -1.35 18.43 -11.47
CA LEU A 29 -0.61 18.60 -12.72
C LEU A 29 -1.58 18.84 -13.88
N SER A 30 -2.73 19.48 -13.64
CA SER A 30 -3.46 20.11 -14.73
C SER A 30 -2.74 21.39 -15.08
N ALA A 31 -2.02 21.33 -16.21
CA ALA A 31 -1.80 22.49 -17.05
C ALA A 31 -3.11 23.28 -17.19
N ASP A 32 -2.97 24.60 -17.32
CA ASP A 32 -4.02 25.48 -17.84
C ASP A 32 -4.78 24.79 -18.97
N GLY A 33 -6.11 24.91 -18.95
CA GLY A 33 -7.03 24.26 -19.88
C GLY A 33 -6.61 24.44 -21.33
N SER A 34 -5.98 23.40 -21.87
CA SER A 34 -5.66 23.23 -23.29
C SER A 34 -5.15 21.80 -23.47
N GLY A 35 -5.90 20.98 -24.19
CA GLY A 35 -5.54 19.59 -24.44
C GLY A 35 -4.21 19.47 -25.17
N SER A 36 -3.15 19.13 -24.44
CA SER A 36 -1.94 18.42 -24.90
C SER A 36 -0.96 18.30 -23.72
N ASN A 37 -0.31 17.15 -23.54
CA ASN A 37 0.77 16.96 -22.57
C ASN A 37 2.05 17.63 -23.14
N PRO A 38 2.40 18.87 -22.76
CA PRO A 38 3.37 19.66 -23.52
C PRO A 38 4.83 19.30 -23.18
N ARG A 39 5.04 18.43 -22.17
CA ARG A 39 6.36 18.20 -21.58
C ARG A 39 6.83 16.75 -21.60
N GLY A 40 6.09 15.84 -22.26
CA GLY A 40 6.44 14.42 -22.30
C GLY A 40 6.53 13.75 -20.92
N ILE A 41 5.84 14.30 -19.91
CA ILE A 41 5.82 13.74 -18.56
C ILE A 41 4.98 12.46 -18.62
N PRO A 42 5.54 11.28 -18.27
CA PRO A 42 4.77 10.05 -18.24
C PRO A 42 3.70 10.11 -17.15
N PRO A 43 2.57 9.39 -17.32
CA PRO A 43 1.50 9.38 -16.33
C PRO A 43 2.00 8.86 -14.98
N LEU A 44 1.54 9.51 -13.90
CA LEU A 44 1.79 9.06 -12.53
C LEU A 44 1.16 7.69 -12.31
N SER A 45 1.91 6.77 -11.71
CA SER A 45 1.42 5.45 -11.34
C SER A 45 1.10 5.41 -9.86
N ALA A 46 -0.15 5.12 -9.52
CA ALA A 46 -0.61 4.93 -8.15
C ALA A 46 -1.10 3.49 -7.98
N LEU A 47 -0.65 2.84 -6.91
CA LEU A 47 -0.99 1.47 -6.55
C LEU A 47 -1.71 1.46 -5.20
N ARG A 48 -2.96 1.03 -5.21
CA ARG A 48 -3.74 0.78 -3.98
C ARG A 48 -3.62 -0.68 -3.58
N ILE A 49 -3.32 -0.94 -2.31
CA ILE A 49 -3.18 -2.28 -1.71
C ILE A 49 -4.14 -2.33 -0.53
N GLY A 50 -5.23 -3.09 -0.65
CA GLY A 50 -6.31 -3.08 0.36
C GLY A 50 -7.02 -1.73 0.46
N GLU A 51 -7.71 -1.49 1.57
CA GLU A 51 -8.49 -0.26 1.76
C GLU A 51 -7.60 0.95 2.09
N ASP A 52 -6.58 0.75 2.93
CA ASP A 52 -5.89 1.85 3.61
C ASP A 52 -4.47 2.15 3.13
N ARG A 53 -3.95 1.42 2.14
CA ARG A 53 -2.59 1.62 1.64
C ARG A 53 -2.57 2.09 0.20
N LEU A 54 -2.04 3.30 -0.01
CA LEU A 54 -1.77 3.87 -1.32
C LEU A 54 -0.27 4.12 -1.47
N SER A 55 0.27 3.73 -2.62
CA SER A 55 1.65 3.98 -2.98
C SER A 55 1.75 4.66 -4.33
N SER A 56 2.55 5.71 -4.42
CA SER A 56 2.79 6.43 -5.67
C SER A 56 4.22 6.18 -6.14
N LEU A 57 4.37 5.82 -7.41
CA LEU A 57 5.67 5.72 -8.08
C LEU A 57 5.92 7.00 -8.87
N LEU A 58 6.99 7.71 -8.48
CA LEU A 58 7.38 8.96 -9.11
C LEU A 58 8.57 8.74 -10.07
N PRO A 59 8.45 9.15 -11.34
CA PRO A 59 9.57 9.21 -12.27
C PRO A 59 10.65 10.17 -11.78
N VAL A 60 11.93 9.85 -12.01
CA VAL A 60 13.10 10.66 -11.56
C VAL A 60 13.04 12.10 -12.08
N LEU A 61 12.44 12.34 -13.25
CA LEU A 61 12.26 13.69 -13.79
C LEU A 61 11.40 14.63 -12.91
N LEU A 62 10.68 14.09 -11.92
CA LEU A 62 9.90 14.86 -10.94
C LEU A 62 10.68 15.16 -9.64
N GLN A 63 11.97 14.80 -9.58
CA GLN A 63 12.81 15.06 -8.40
C GLN A 63 12.86 16.56 -8.09
N GLY A 64 12.53 16.93 -6.85
CA GLY A 64 12.43 18.32 -6.38
C GLY A 64 11.30 19.15 -7.02
N ARG A 65 10.35 18.51 -7.72
CA ARG A 65 9.23 19.17 -8.41
C ARG A 65 7.85 18.81 -7.85
N VAL A 66 7.83 18.01 -6.80
CA VAL A 66 6.60 17.62 -6.09
C VAL A 66 6.59 18.26 -4.71
N CYS A 67 5.42 18.28 -4.10
CA CYS A 67 5.21 18.71 -2.72
C CYS A 67 3.99 17.98 -2.16
N GLY A 68 3.81 18.04 -0.85
CA GLY A 68 2.70 17.40 -0.16
C GLY A 68 3.18 16.52 0.98
N LEU A 69 2.28 15.66 1.46
CA LEU A 69 2.53 14.70 2.54
C LEU A 69 3.63 13.68 2.22
N CYS A 70 4.00 13.57 0.95
CA CYS A 70 5.07 12.71 0.44
C CYS A 70 6.45 13.39 0.41
N GLY A 71 6.57 14.60 0.97
CA GLY A 71 7.76 15.41 0.87
C GLY A 71 7.94 16.04 -0.51
N ASN A 72 9.17 16.46 -0.81
CA ASN A 72 9.51 17.19 -2.04
C ASN A 72 10.23 16.31 -3.09
N PHE A 73 10.55 15.06 -2.72
CA PHE A 73 11.29 14.10 -3.52
C PHE A 73 12.61 14.69 -4.07
N ASP A 74 13.42 15.37 -3.26
CA ASP A 74 14.76 15.84 -3.66
C ASP A 74 15.90 14.89 -3.24
N GLY A 75 15.61 13.94 -2.34
CA GLY A 75 16.57 12.99 -1.77
C GLY A 75 17.07 13.37 -0.37
N ASN A 76 16.58 14.47 0.21
CA ASN A 76 16.93 14.96 1.54
C ASN A 76 15.76 14.83 2.52
N ALA A 77 15.76 13.78 3.33
CA ALA A 77 14.69 13.57 4.32
C ALA A 77 14.54 14.68 5.38
N LEU A 78 15.56 15.55 5.56
CA LEU A 78 15.53 16.61 6.58
C LEU A 78 14.62 17.78 6.22
N ASN A 79 14.23 17.93 4.94
CA ASN A 79 13.33 18.99 4.50
C ASN A 79 11.97 18.48 4.00
N ASP A 80 11.70 17.18 4.13
CA ASP A 80 10.43 16.60 3.66
C ASP A 80 9.21 17.18 4.41
N PHE A 81 9.41 17.68 5.64
CA PHE A 81 8.39 18.43 6.39
C PHE A 81 8.34 19.90 5.97
N THR A 82 8.16 20.12 4.67
CA THR A 82 7.91 21.45 4.10
C THR A 82 6.41 21.69 4.04
N THR A 83 5.94 22.75 4.72
CA THR A 83 4.53 23.14 4.73
C THR A 83 4.07 23.71 3.40
N ARG A 84 2.75 23.88 3.22
CA ARG A 84 2.18 24.55 2.04
C ARG A 84 2.70 26.00 1.87
N SER A 85 3.11 26.67 2.94
CA SER A 85 3.72 28.00 2.92
C SER A 85 5.23 27.99 2.70
N GLN A 86 5.81 26.83 2.34
CA GLN A 86 7.24 26.64 2.08
C GLN A 86 8.15 26.79 3.32
N ALA A 87 7.59 26.67 4.52
CA ALA A 87 8.38 26.62 5.75
C ALA A 87 8.78 25.18 6.07
N VAL A 88 10.05 24.97 6.42
CA VAL A 88 10.52 23.67 6.93
C VAL A 88 10.25 23.63 8.43
N VAL A 89 9.47 22.64 8.87
CA VAL A 89 9.04 22.49 10.26
C VAL A 89 9.53 21.16 10.82
N SER A 90 9.63 21.07 12.15
CA SER A 90 9.96 19.82 12.84
C SER A 90 8.74 19.09 13.39
N ASP A 91 7.63 19.82 13.56
CA ASP A 91 6.38 19.26 14.09
C ASP A 91 5.55 18.61 12.97
N VAL A 92 5.22 17.33 13.18
CA VAL A 92 4.49 16.51 12.19
C VAL A 92 3.04 16.99 12.03
N LEU A 93 2.41 17.51 13.09
CA LEU A 93 1.02 17.98 13.03
C LEU A 93 0.95 19.31 12.30
N GLU A 94 1.87 20.23 12.56
CA GLU A 94 2.01 21.47 11.80
C GLU A 94 2.18 21.17 10.30
N PHE A 95 3.09 20.24 9.96
CA PHE A 95 3.28 19.78 8.60
C PHE A 95 1.99 19.21 7.99
N GLY A 96 1.37 18.21 8.63
CA GLY A 96 0.18 17.53 8.14
C GLY A 96 -1.03 18.46 7.98
N ASN A 97 -1.27 19.32 8.97
CA ASN A 97 -2.38 20.28 8.97
C ASN A 97 -2.21 21.37 7.90
N SER A 98 -0.99 21.71 7.52
CA SER A 98 -0.74 22.66 6.42
C SER A 98 -1.18 22.11 5.05
N TRP A 99 -1.26 20.79 4.90
CA TRP A 99 -1.63 20.10 3.66
C TRP A 99 -3.11 19.71 3.57
N LYS A 100 -3.96 20.14 4.53
CA LYS A 100 -5.41 19.97 4.43
C LYS A 100 -5.94 20.52 3.11
N PHE A 101 -6.92 19.82 2.54
CA PHE A 101 -7.57 20.25 1.31
C PHE A 101 -8.49 21.45 1.54
N SER A 102 -9.32 21.37 2.59
CA SER A 102 -10.26 22.43 2.96
C SER A 102 -9.88 23.07 4.31
N PRO A 103 -9.96 24.40 4.44
CA PRO A 103 -9.81 25.08 5.73
C PRO A 103 -10.94 24.73 6.72
N SER A 104 -12.08 24.22 6.22
CA SER A 104 -13.18 23.76 7.08
C SER A 104 -12.88 22.45 7.81
N CYS A 105 -11.86 21.70 7.37
CA CYS A 105 -11.45 20.49 8.06
C CYS A 105 -10.74 20.89 9.37
N PRO A 106 -11.11 20.28 10.52
CA PRO A 106 -10.44 20.54 11.78
C PRO A 106 -8.96 20.14 11.70
N ASP A 107 -8.13 20.75 12.53
CA ASP A 107 -6.75 20.32 12.70
C ASP A 107 -6.70 18.94 13.34
N ALA A 108 -5.81 18.08 12.83
CA ALA A 108 -5.44 16.86 13.49
C ALA A 108 -4.83 17.19 14.86
N LEU A 109 -5.29 16.48 15.88
CA LEU A 109 -4.77 16.56 17.24
C LEU A 109 -3.61 15.58 17.41
N VAL A 110 -2.87 15.73 18.52
CA VAL A 110 -1.84 14.78 18.91
C VAL A 110 -2.43 13.36 18.95
N PRO A 111 -1.93 12.42 18.12
CA PRO A 111 -2.42 11.06 18.11
C PRO A 111 -2.21 10.43 19.48
N LYS A 112 -3.29 9.90 20.06
CA LYS A 112 -3.16 9.08 21.26
C LYS A 112 -2.66 7.70 20.84
N ASP A 113 -1.72 7.15 21.60
CA ASP A 113 -1.30 5.76 21.39
C ASP A 113 -2.52 4.82 21.53
N PRO A 114 -2.92 4.10 20.46
CA PRO A 114 -4.04 3.18 20.51
C PRO A 114 -3.81 2.03 21.47
N CYS A 115 -2.56 1.62 21.71
CA CYS A 115 -2.26 0.59 22.71
C CYS A 115 -2.41 1.10 24.15
N THR A 116 -2.34 2.41 24.37
CA THR A 116 -2.67 3.03 25.65
C THR A 116 -4.19 3.20 25.82
N THR A 117 -4.90 3.49 24.72
CA THR A 117 -6.36 3.61 24.70
C THR A 117 -7.04 2.23 24.83
N ASN A 118 -6.47 1.20 24.18
CA ASN A 118 -6.96 -0.17 24.13
C ASN A 118 -5.93 -1.16 24.73
N PRO A 119 -5.63 -1.08 26.04
CA PRO A 119 -4.54 -1.84 26.68
C PRO A 119 -4.75 -3.36 26.63
N TYR A 120 -6.01 -3.81 26.61
CA TYR A 120 -6.37 -5.23 26.52
C TYR A 120 -5.88 -5.89 25.22
N ARG A 121 -5.58 -5.10 24.18
CA ARG A 121 -5.14 -5.60 22.86
C ARG A 121 -3.63 -5.65 22.71
N LYS A 122 -2.90 -4.89 23.53
CA LYS A 122 -1.45 -4.72 23.43
C LYS A 122 -0.69 -6.05 23.42
N ALA A 123 -1.03 -6.96 24.33
CA ALA A 123 -0.37 -8.27 24.43
C ALA A 123 -0.61 -9.13 23.18
N TRP A 124 -1.83 -9.12 22.64
CA TRP A 124 -2.16 -9.82 21.41
C TRP A 124 -1.44 -9.20 20.21
N ALA A 125 -1.48 -7.87 20.07
CA ALA A 125 -0.81 -7.13 19.00
C ALA A 125 0.70 -7.40 18.98
N GLN A 126 1.38 -7.27 20.12
CA GLN A 126 2.81 -7.56 20.25
C GLN A 126 3.15 -9.00 19.87
N LYS A 127 2.31 -9.96 20.30
CA LYS A 127 2.49 -11.38 19.97
C LYS A 127 2.34 -11.63 18.47
N GLN A 128 1.28 -11.16 17.84
CA GLN A 128 1.05 -11.38 16.41
C GLN A 128 2.12 -10.69 15.56
N CYS A 129 2.41 -9.41 15.85
CA CYS A 129 3.41 -8.63 15.11
C CYS A 129 4.85 -9.13 15.28
N SER A 130 5.12 -9.97 16.29
CA SER A 130 6.45 -10.57 16.49
C SER A 130 6.94 -11.40 15.30
N ILE A 131 6.04 -11.83 14.41
CA ILE A 131 6.42 -12.47 13.14
C ILE A 131 7.43 -11.64 12.34
N ILE A 132 7.33 -10.30 12.38
CA ILE A 132 8.23 -9.38 11.69
C ILE A 132 9.69 -9.56 12.15
N HIS A 133 9.90 -9.88 13.43
CA HIS A 133 11.23 -10.16 14.01
C HIS A 133 11.60 -11.65 14.02
N SER A 134 10.69 -12.52 13.61
CA SER A 134 10.90 -13.97 13.64
C SER A 134 11.80 -14.46 12.51
N ALA A 135 12.16 -15.75 12.58
CA ALA A 135 12.92 -16.43 11.55
C ALA A 135 12.26 -16.36 10.15
N THR A 136 10.95 -16.18 10.07
CA THR A 136 10.20 -16.00 8.81
C THR A 136 10.78 -14.87 7.95
N PHE A 137 11.26 -13.79 8.57
CA PHE A 137 11.82 -12.63 7.88
C PHE A 137 13.34 -12.49 8.05
N ALA A 138 14.04 -13.51 8.56
CA ALA A 138 15.46 -13.45 8.89
C ALA A 138 16.34 -12.99 7.71
N THR A 139 16.02 -13.42 6.49
CA THR A 139 16.75 -13.03 5.27
C THR A 139 16.58 -11.54 4.92
N CYS A 140 15.46 -10.94 5.32
CA CYS A 140 15.15 -9.53 5.06
C CYS A 140 15.67 -8.57 6.13
N HIS A 141 15.90 -9.04 7.37
CA HIS A 141 16.35 -8.17 8.48
C HIS A 141 17.65 -7.42 8.17
N SER A 142 18.52 -7.99 7.33
CA SER A 142 19.76 -7.34 6.87
C SER A 142 19.56 -6.27 5.79
N GLN A 143 18.42 -6.28 5.11
CA GLN A 143 18.11 -5.41 3.97
C GLN A 143 17.17 -4.26 4.35
N VAL A 144 16.21 -4.52 5.24
CA VAL A 144 15.19 -3.55 5.66
C VAL A 144 15.03 -3.58 7.17
N ASP A 145 15.23 -2.43 7.81
CA ASP A 145 15.00 -2.26 9.24
C ASP A 145 13.54 -2.59 9.61
N SER A 146 13.37 -3.59 10.46
CA SER A 146 12.08 -4.11 10.90
C SER A 146 11.42 -3.25 11.98
N THR A 147 12.17 -2.41 12.69
CA THR A 147 11.72 -1.69 13.89
C THR A 147 10.47 -0.86 13.61
N LYS A 148 10.52 -0.02 12.56
CA LYS A 148 9.38 0.84 12.17
C LYS A 148 8.17 0.04 11.67
N TYR A 149 8.38 -1.15 11.11
CA TYR A 149 7.29 -2.00 10.64
C TYR A 149 6.62 -2.76 11.79
N TYR A 150 7.40 -3.16 12.80
CA TYR A 150 6.89 -3.78 14.02
C TYR A 150 6.09 -2.78 14.86
N GLU A 151 6.67 -1.61 15.15
CA GLU A 151 6.02 -0.55 15.91
C GLU A 151 4.73 -0.08 15.25
N ALA A 152 4.76 0.06 13.92
CA ALA A 152 3.55 0.21 13.12
C ALA A 152 2.63 -0.97 13.45
N CYS A 153 2.89 -2.19 12.97
CA CYS A 153 2.00 -3.35 13.16
C CYS A 153 1.29 -3.40 14.53
N VAL A 154 2.03 -3.21 15.63
CA VAL A 154 1.48 -3.20 16.99
C VAL A 154 0.42 -2.11 17.19
N HIS A 155 0.68 -0.88 16.77
CA HIS A 155 -0.27 0.22 16.92
C HIS A 155 -1.55 0.03 16.07
N ASP A 156 -1.50 -0.52 14.85
CA ASP A 156 -2.72 -0.75 14.01
C ASP A 156 -3.51 -1.89 14.62
N ALA A 157 -2.81 -2.95 15.01
CA ALA A 157 -3.42 -4.08 15.69
C ALA A 157 -4.08 -3.66 17.03
N CYS A 158 -3.59 -2.63 17.72
CA CYS A 158 -4.27 -2.03 18.87
C CYS A 158 -5.46 -1.14 18.47
N ALA A 159 -5.36 -0.40 17.37
CA ALA A 159 -6.37 0.54 16.90
C ALA A 159 -7.63 -0.12 16.30
N CYS A 160 -7.52 -1.30 15.69
CA CYS A 160 -8.63 -1.92 14.95
C CYS A 160 -9.63 -2.65 15.87
N ASP A 161 -10.35 -1.94 16.73
CA ASP A 161 -11.13 -2.47 17.87
C ASP A 161 -12.59 -2.82 17.57
N SER A 162 -13.06 -2.51 16.36
CA SER A 162 -14.46 -2.66 15.91
C SER A 162 -14.72 -3.96 15.12
N GLY A 163 -13.78 -4.91 15.17
CA GLY A 163 -13.78 -6.13 14.37
C GLY A 163 -12.97 -5.96 13.08
N GLY A 164 -12.31 -7.04 12.62
CA GLY A 164 -11.34 -6.95 11.51
C GLY A 164 -9.88 -6.94 11.97
N ASP A 165 -9.60 -7.29 13.23
CA ASP A 165 -8.27 -7.39 13.86
C ASP A 165 -7.22 -8.09 12.97
N CYS A 166 -7.64 -9.17 12.31
CA CYS A 166 -6.81 -9.92 11.39
C CYS A 166 -6.41 -9.08 10.16
N GLU A 167 -7.28 -8.22 9.64
CA GLU A 167 -7.03 -7.43 8.43
C GLU A 167 -5.93 -6.37 8.64
N CYS A 168 -5.97 -5.65 9.76
CA CYS A 168 -4.97 -4.64 10.09
C CYS A 168 -3.59 -5.26 10.33
N PHE A 169 -3.54 -6.35 11.10
CA PHE A 169 -2.33 -7.14 11.28
C PHE A 169 -1.76 -7.65 9.94
N CYS A 170 -2.59 -8.29 9.11
CA CYS A 170 -2.15 -8.84 7.83
C CYS A 170 -1.67 -7.76 6.87
N THR A 171 -2.29 -6.59 6.87
CA THR A 171 -1.89 -5.45 6.03
C THR A 171 -0.54 -4.89 6.47
N ALA A 172 -0.31 -4.77 7.78
CA ALA A 172 0.97 -4.30 8.32
C ALA A 172 2.12 -5.27 8.00
N VAL A 173 1.91 -6.58 8.16
CA VAL A 173 2.94 -7.60 7.83
C VAL A 173 3.18 -7.66 6.31
N ALA A 174 2.13 -7.60 5.49
CA ALA A 174 2.25 -7.54 4.04
C ALA A 174 3.06 -6.32 3.57
N ALA A 175 2.97 -5.19 4.27
CA ALA A 175 3.77 -4.02 3.96
C ALA A 175 5.28 -4.27 4.20
N TYR A 176 5.65 -5.02 5.24
CA TYR A 176 7.04 -5.42 5.46
C TYR A 176 7.51 -6.43 4.41
N ALA A 177 6.71 -7.44 4.11
CA ALA A 177 7.01 -8.41 3.05
C ALA A 177 7.22 -7.75 1.68
N GLN A 178 6.43 -6.72 1.35
CA GLN A 178 6.64 -5.95 0.13
C GLN A 178 7.94 -5.14 0.17
N ALA A 179 8.29 -4.52 1.30
CA ALA A 179 9.55 -3.80 1.41
C ALA A 179 10.75 -4.73 1.25
N CYS A 180 10.66 -5.94 1.81
CA CYS A 180 11.64 -7.00 1.61
C CYS A 180 11.79 -7.36 0.13
N HIS A 181 10.67 -7.56 -0.58
CA HIS A 181 10.68 -7.89 -2.00
C HIS A 181 11.28 -6.76 -2.85
N GLU A 182 10.98 -5.51 -2.52
CA GLU A 182 11.59 -4.33 -3.15
C GLU A 182 13.09 -4.23 -2.90
N ALA A 183 13.58 -4.76 -1.77
CA ALA A 183 15.00 -4.93 -1.49
C ALA A 183 15.58 -6.24 -2.07
N GLY A 184 14.82 -6.95 -2.92
CA GLY A 184 15.26 -8.17 -3.60
C GLY A 184 15.06 -9.47 -2.83
N VAL A 185 14.39 -9.44 -1.68
CA VAL A 185 14.15 -10.62 -0.82
C VAL A 185 12.67 -11.01 -0.86
N CYS A 186 12.36 -12.10 -1.56
CA CYS A 186 11.02 -12.65 -1.57
C CYS A 186 10.74 -13.50 -0.32
N VAL A 187 9.74 -13.12 0.48
CA VAL A 187 9.38 -13.81 1.73
C VAL A 187 7.96 -14.37 1.63
N SER A 188 7.82 -15.69 1.77
CA SER A 188 6.51 -16.35 1.92
C SER A 188 6.17 -16.47 3.40
N TRP A 189 5.30 -15.57 3.89
CA TRP A 189 5.03 -15.44 5.33
C TRP A 189 3.63 -15.92 5.75
N ARG A 190 2.70 -16.07 4.79
CA ARG A 190 1.33 -16.54 5.06
C ARG A 190 1.30 -18.04 5.30
N THR A 191 0.47 -18.47 6.23
CA THR A 191 0.20 -19.88 6.54
C THR A 191 -1.31 -20.08 6.75
N PRO A 192 -1.81 -21.33 6.86
CA PRO A 192 -3.22 -21.57 7.18
C PRO A 192 -3.67 -20.89 8.48
N ASP A 193 -2.76 -20.74 9.45
CA ASP A 193 -3.05 -20.11 10.75
C ASP A 193 -2.73 -18.61 10.78
N VAL A 194 -1.90 -18.12 9.85
CA VAL A 194 -1.44 -16.73 9.79
C VAL A 194 -1.84 -16.12 8.46
N CYS A 195 -2.85 -15.25 8.49
CA CYS A 195 -3.31 -14.48 7.34
C CYS A 195 -3.60 -15.34 6.08
N PRO A 196 -4.43 -16.40 6.20
CA PRO A 196 -4.65 -17.37 5.13
C PRO A 196 -5.23 -16.72 3.86
N LEU A 197 -4.85 -17.26 2.71
CA LEU A 197 -5.38 -16.88 1.40
C LEU A 197 -6.00 -18.09 0.70
N PHE A 198 -7.29 -18.00 0.41
CA PHE A 198 -8.05 -19.02 -0.33
C PHE A 198 -7.89 -18.80 -1.84
N CYS A 199 -6.88 -19.39 -2.45
CA CYS A 199 -6.58 -19.27 -3.89
C CYS A 199 -7.29 -20.34 -4.72
N ASP A 200 -7.43 -21.53 -4.12
CA ASP A 200 -8.16 -22.69 -4.64
C ASP A 200 -9.63 -22.42 -4.91
N TYR A 201 -10.23 -21.47 -4.21
CA TYR A 201 -11.59 -20.99 -4.48
C TYR A 201 -11.84 -20.62 -5.95
N TYR A 202 -10.81 -20.16 -6.66
CA TYR A 202 -10.92 -19.76 -8.07
C TYR A 202 -10.63 -20.91 -9.06
N ASN A 203 -10.20 -22.06 -8.57
CA ASN A 203 -9.92 -23.20 -9.42
C ASN A 203 -11.22 -23.93 -9.78
N PRO A 204 -11.47 -24.18 -11.07
CA PRO A 204 -12.47 -25.15 -11.50
C PRO A 204 -12.18 -26.54 -10.89
N ARG A 205 -13.20 -27.38 -10.78
CA ARG A 205 -13.05 -28.72 -10.18
C ARG A 205 -12.03 -29.53 -10.96
N GLY A 206 -10.99 -30.00 -10.26
CA GLY A 206 -9.93 -30.82 -10.84
C GLY A 206 -8.80 -30.02 -11.51
N GLU A 207 -8.88 -28.69 -11.50
CA GLU A 207 -7.84 -27.81 -12.00
C GLU A 207 -7.08 -27.15 -10.85
N CYS A 208 -5.86 -26.70 -11.13
CA CYS A 208 -5.00 -26.03 -10.17
C CYS A 208 -4.23 -24.94 -10.92
N GLU A 209 -4.95 -23.89 -11.32
CA GLU A 209 -4.36 -22.80 -12.09
C GLU A 209 -3.98 -21.64 -11.19
N TRP A 210 -4.85 -21.27 -10.24
CA TRP A 210 -4.66 -20.18 -9.30
C TRP A 210 -3.85 -20.63 -8.10
N HIS A 211 -2.71 -19.97 -7.90
CA HIS A 211 -1.81 -20.20 -6.78
C HIS A 211 -1.47 -18.91 -6.05
N TYR A 212 -1.15 -19.05 -4.77
CA TYR A 212 -0.54 -17.98 -4.00
C TYR A 212 0.88 -17.73 -4.53
N GLN A 213 1.14 -16.49 -4.94
CA GLN A 213 2.47 -16.01 -5.27
C GLN A 213 2.87 -14.94 -4.25
N PRO A 214 3.82 -15.23 -3.34
CA PRO A 214 4.18 -14.32 -2.25
C PRO A 214 4.74 -12.99 -2.74
N CYS A 215 5.34 -12.97 -3.93
CA CYS A 215 5.99 -11.80 -4.50
C CYS A 215 5.49 -11.47 -5.92
N GLY A 216 4.55 -12.24 -6.45
CA GLY A 216 4.00 -12.10 -7.80
C GLY A 216 5.05 -12.16 -8.91
N ALA A 217 4.61 -11.98 -10.15
CA ALA A 217 5.50 -11.73 -11.28
C ALA A 217 5.54 -10.23 -11.60
N PRO A 218 6.73 -9.69 -11.95
CA PRO A 218 6.81 -8.34 -12.46
C PRO A 218 6.14 -8.25 -13.84
N CYS A 219 5.45 -7.13 -14.09
CA CYS A 219 4.80 -6.82 -15.37
C CYS A 219 4.03 -7.99 -16.03
N LEU A 220 2.89 -8.37 -15.44
CA LEU A 220 2.09 -9.49 -15.93
C LEU A 220 1.50 -9.27 -17.32
N ARG A 221 1.54 -10.33 -18.14
CA ARG A 221 0.76 -10.42 -19.39
C ARG A 221 -0.71 -10.61 -19.04
N THR A 222 -1.54 -9.74 -19.60
CA THR A 222 -3.01 -9.81 -19.44
C THR A 222 -3.67 -9.40 -20.75
N CYS A 223 -4.99 -9.57 -20.90
CA CYS A 223 -5.69 -9.07 -22.09
C CYS A 223 -5.53 -7.56 -22.30
N ARG A 224 -5.36 -6.78 -21.21
CA ARG A 224 -5.11 -5.34 -21.27
C ARG A 224 -3.65 -4.99 -21.51
N ASN A 225 -2.73 -5.91 -21.24
CA ASN A 225 -1.30 -5.78 -21.50
C ASN A 225 -0.75 -7.07 -22.14
N PRO A 226 -1.12 -7.37 -23.40
CA PRO A 226 -0.76 -8.64 -24.04
C PRO A 226 0.75 -8.75 -24.29
N SER A 227 1.42 -7.61 -24.44
CA SER A 227 2.87 -7.55 -24.68
C SER A 227 3.70 -7.70 -23.40
N ALA A 228 3.09 -7.64 -22.20
CA ALA A 228 3.80 -7.39 -20.93
C ALA A 228 4.76 -6.22 -21.04
N HIS A 229 4.28 -5.11 -21.57
CA HIS A 229 5.05 -3.88 -21.60
C HIS A 229 4.54 -2.98 -20.48
N CYS A 230 5.40 -2.76 -19.49
CA CYS A 230 5.13 -1.81 -18.42
C CYS A 230 6.06 -0.63 -18.62
N LEU A 231 5.53 0.58 -18.46
CA LEU A 231 6.29 1.82 -18.59
C LEU A 231 7.48 1.90 -17.62
N PHE A 232 7.44 1.08 -16.56
CA PHE A 232 8.38 1.06 -15.46
C PHE A 232 8.57 -0.38 -14.96
N ASP A 233 9.72 -0.68 -14.37
CA ASP A 233 9.98 -1.90 -13.61
C ASP A 233 9.06 -1.93 -12.38
N MET A 234 7.86 -2.49 -12.57
CA MET A 234 6.94 -2.72 -11.48
C MET A 234 7.34 -4.02 -10.77
N PRO A 235 7.75 -3.95 -9.48
CA PRO A 235 8.00 -5.16 -8.72
C PRO A 235 6.71 -5.97 -8.67
N GLY A 236 6.85 -7.30 -8.71
CA GLY A 236 5.72 -8.19 -8.51
C GLY A 236 5.03 -7.88 -7.17
N LEU A 237 3.72 -8.12 -7.13
CA LEU A 237 2.91 -7.91 -5.93
C LEU A 237 2.44 -9.24 -5.40
N GLU A 238 2.43 -9.37 -4.08
CA GLU A 238 1.80 -10.51 -3.40
C GLU A 238 0.34 -10.67 -3.89
N GLY A 239 -0.04 -11.89 -4.27
CA GLY A 239 -1.40 -12.14 -4.69
C GLY A 239 -1.66 -13.54 -5.21
N LYS A 240 -2.83 -13.68 -5.85
CA LYS A 240 -3.27 -14.88 -6.54
C LYS A 240 -2.93 -14.73 -8.02
N SER A 241 -2.30 -15.73 -8.61
CA SER A 241 -1.89 -15.68 -10.02
C SER A 241 -2.07 -17.03 -10.68
N SER A 242 -2.44 -17.02 -11.97
CA SER A 242 -2.48 -18.22 -12.80
C SER A 242 -1.12 -18.48 -13.45
N VAL A 243 -0.60 -19.70 -13.31
CA VAL A 243 0.79 -20.05 -13.73
C VAL A 243 0.95 -20.17 -15.25
N LEU A 244 -0.13 -20.15 -16.03
CA LEU A 244 -0.06 -20.34 -17.47
C LEU A 244 0.28 -19.02 -18.19
N GLY A 245 1.56 -18.84 -18.49
CA GLY A 245 2.06 -17.87 -19.48
C GLY A 245 1.62 -18.14 -20.93
N GLY A 246 0.41 -18.69 -21.13
CA GLY A 246 -0.24 -18.81 -22.43
C GLY A 246 -1.13 -17.59 -22.72
N PRO A 247 -1.50 -17.33 -23.99
CA PRO A 247 -2.53 -16.36 -24.28
C PRO A 247 -3.80 -16.76 -23.51
N PRO A 248 -4.47 -15.82 -22.83
CA PRO A 248 -5.69 -16.15 -22.10
C PRO A 248 -6.69 -16.76 -23.08
N GLY A 249 -7.12 -18.00 -22.80
CA GLY A 249 -8.31 -18.54 -23.45
C GLY A 249 -9.51 -17.60 -23.22
N PRO A 250 -10.61 -17.74 -23.98
CA PRO A 250 -11.76 -16.85 -23.88
C PRO A 250 -12.37 -16.78 -22.46
N THR A 251 -12.00 -17.70 -21.57
CA THR A 251 -12.42 -17.79 -20.16
C THR A 251 -11.36 -17.37 -19.14
N ALA A 252 -10.09 -17.18 -19.52
CA ALA A 252 -8.99 -16.88 -18.60
C ALA A 252 -9.01 -15.40 -18.18
N ARG A 253 -9.80 -15.11 -17.14
CA ARG A 253 -9.80 -13.80 -16.47
C ARG A 253 -8.53 -13.66 -15.63
N ALA A 254 -7.50 -13.03 -16.16
CA ALA A 254 -6.37 -12.57 -15.36
C ALA A 254 -6.81 -11.37 -14.48
N GLY A 255 -7.42 -11.67 -13.34
CA GLY A 255 -7.72 -10.69 -12.30
C GLY A 255 -6.62 -10.66 -11.26
N LEU A 256 -5.82 -9.60 -11.22
CA LEU A 256 -4.96 -9.32 -10.05
C LEU A 256 -5.86 -8.88 -8.89
N GLN A 257 -6.34 -9.83 -8.09
CA GLN A 257 -7.11 -9.51 -6.89
C GLN A 257 -6.11 -9.16 -5.77
N LEU A 258 -5.65 -7.91 -5.76
CA LEU A 258 -4.98 -7.32 -4.60
C LEU A 258 -5.97 -7.29 -3.43
N LEU A 259 -5.56 -7.90 -2.31
CA LEU A 259 -6.25 -7.99 -1.01
C LEU A 259 -7.69 -7.48 -1.01
N ARG A 260 -8.61 -8.33 -1.48
CA ARG A 260 -10.04 -8.25 -1.12
C ARG A 260 -10.36 -9.54 -0.40
N CYS A 261 -9.92 -9.64 0.84
CA CYS A 261 -10.52 -10.60 1.75
C CYS A 261 -11.84 -9.98 2.22
N LEU A 262 -12.89 -10.81 2.25
CA LEU A 262 -14.23 -10.50 2.78
C LEU A 262 -15.12 -9.63 1.87
N LEU A 263 -15.86 -10.28 0.98
CA LEU A 263 -17.32 -10.19 0.88
C LEU A 263 -17.81 -11.18 -0.21
N PRO A 264 -18.70 -12.15 0.10
CA PRO A 264 -19.42 -12.89 -0.93
C PRO A 264 -20.49 -11.95 -1.50
N GLY A 265 -20.42 -11.60 -2.79
CA GLY A 265 -21.55 -10.92 -3.43
C GLY A 265 -21.27 -9.91 -4.54
N VAL A 266 -20.01 -9.58 -4.89
CA VAL A 266 -19.77 -8.73 -6.06
C VAL A 266 -19.72 -9.61 -7.31
N GLY A 267 -20.89 -9.78 -7.94
CA GLY A 267 -20.99 -10.32 -9.30
C GLY A 267 -20.09 -9.53 -10.23
N MET A 268 -19.12 -10.21 -10.83
CA MET A 268 -18.29 -9.64 -11.88
C MET A 268 -19.14 -9.52 -13.14
N LEU A 269 -19.59 -8.30 -13.45
CA LEU A 269 -20.16 -7.93 -14.75
C LEU A 269 -19.24 -8.49 -15.85
N GLY A 270 -19.76 -9.45 -16.61
CA GLY A 270 -19.09 -9.99 -17.78
C GLY A 270 -18.99 -8.91 -18.86
N CYS A 271 -17.91 -8.94 -19.63
CA CYS A 271 -17.91 -8.33 -20.95
C CYS A 271 -18.41 -9.38 -21.97
N PRO A 272 -19.15 -8.94 -23.01
CA PRO A 272 -19.66 -9.79 -24.09
C PRO A 272 -18.55 -10.42 -24.94
#